data_AF-A0A914X2U9-F1
#
_entry.id   AF-A0A914X2U9-F1
#
_cell.length_a   1.000
_cell.length_b   1.000
_cell.length_c   1.000
_cell.angle_alpha   90.00
_cell.angle_beta   90.00
_cell.angle_gamma   90.00
#
_symmetry.space_group_name_H-M   'P 1'
#
loop_
_entity.id
_entity.type
_entity.pdbx_description
1 polymer ?
#
loop_
_entity_poly.entity_id
_entity_poly.type
_entity_poly.pdbx_seq_one_letter_code
_entity_poly.pdbx_strand_id
1 'polypeptide(L)'
;MVLDKGSRCAQACVIIFTLFFWLTGFVLLFLGIWMLVDPKRNYLLDLVNFSEDEPLLKFAAYSCLAAGSITLVIGFLGCCGALKGVRCMLGTFVLFLLFLFLAELTIGVLALIFKDKVFDLFADALADRKSTNSSA
;
A
#
# COMPACT_ATOMS: atom_id res chain seq x y z
N MET A 1 -41.28 -8.10 -12.67
CA MET A 1 -40.07 -8.44 -11.90
C MET A 1 -38.92 -8.79 -12.86
N VAL A 2 -38.28 -7.81 -13.51
CA VAL A 2 -37.13 -8.04 -14.43
C VAL A 2 -36.03 -7.00 -14.19
N LEU A 3 -35.86 -6.54 -12.94
CA LEU A 3 -34.81 -5.60 -12.54
C LEU A 3 -34.01 -6.14 -11.34
N ASP A 4 -33.70 -7.44 -11.31
CA ASP A 4 -33.00 -8.09 -10.17
C ASP A 4 -31.56 -8.52 -10.49
N LYS A 5 -31.19 -8.77 -11.76
CA LYS A 5 -29.83 -9.24 -12.12
C LYS A 5 -28.74 -8.16 -12.02
N GLY A 6 -29.04 -6.90 -12.35
CA GLY A 6 -28.02 -5.83 -12.40
C GLY A 6 -27.43 -5.43 -11.04
N SER A 7 -28.27 -5.31 -10.00
CA SER A 7 -27.81 -4.97 -8.65
C SER A 7 -26.97 -6.09 -8.02
N ARG A 8 -27.22 -7.35 -8.41
CA ARG A 8 -26.48 -8.51 -7.93
C ARG A 8 -25.07 -8.59 -8.50
N CYS A 9 -24.86 -8.18 -9.75
CA CYS A 9 -23.53 -8.12 -10.35
C CYS A 9 -22.65 -7.09 -9.63
N ALA A 10 -23.18 -5.89 -9.38
CA ALA A 10 -22.45 -4.85 -8.65
C ALA A 10 -22.10 -5.29 -7.21
N GLN A 11 -23.05 -5.92 -6.52
CA GLN A 11 -22.82 -6.45 -5.17
C GLN A 11 -21.77 -7.58 -5.16
N ALA A 12 -21.82 -8.49 -6.15
CA ALA A 12 -20.83 -9.56 -6.29
C ALA A 12 -19.44 -9.00 -6.61
N CYS A 13 -19.33 -8.05 -7.53
CA CYS A 13 -18.06 -7.38 -7.85
C CYS A 13 -17.45 -6.70 -6.61
N VAL A 14 -18.27 -6.00 -5.81
CA VAL A 14 -17.84 -5.34 -4.57
C VAL A 14 -17.35 -6.35 -3.53
N ILE A 15 -18.06 -7.48 -3.35
CA ILE A 15 -17.64 -8.53 -2.42
C ILE A 15 -16.31 -9.15 -2.88
N ILE A 16 -16.19 -9.50 -4.16
CA ILE A 16 -14.99 -10.11 -4.72
C ILE A 16 -13.79 -9.15 -4.57
N PHE A 17 -13.96 -7.88 -4.93
CA PHE A 17 -12.92 -6.87 -4.81
C PHE A 17 -12.51 -6.64 -3.35
N THR A 18 -13.47 -6.62 -2.43
CA THR A 18 -13.21 -6.50 -0.98
C THR A 18 -12.45 -7.71 -0.44
N LEU A 19 -12.76 -8.93 -0.92
CA LEU A 19 -12.00 -10.14 -0.55
C LEU A 19 -10.56 -10.10 -1.05
N PHE A 20 -10.32 -9.64 -2.28
CA PHE A 20 -8.95 -9.45 -2.78
C PHE A 20 -8.18 -8.45 -1.92
N PHE A 21 -8.77 -7.27 -1.63
CA PHE A 21 -8.15 -6.27 -0.75
C PHE A 21 -7.86 -6.82 0.65
N TRP A 22 -8.77 -7.63 1.19
CA TRP A 22 -8.60 -8.26 2.49
C TRP A 22 -7.45 -9.28 2.50
N LEU A 23 -7.32 -10.09 1.44
CA LEU A 23 -6.18 -11.00 1.25
C LEU A 23 -4.86 -10.22 1.14
N THR A 24 -4.84 -9.13 0.37
CA THR A 24 -3.66 -8.25 0.28
C THR A 24 -3.29 -7.66 1.65
N GLY A 25 -4.27 -7.30 2.49
CA GLY A 25 -4.04 -6.84 3.86
C GLY A 25 -3.34 -7.88 4.75
N PHE A 26 -3.74 -9.16 4.67
CA PHE A 26 -3.04 -10.24 5.39
C PHE A 26 -1.62 -10.45 4.90
N VAL A 27 -1.41 -10.41 3.58
CA VAL A 27 -0.07 -10.54 2.99
C VAL A 27 0.83 -9.39 3.45
N LEU A 28 0.32 -8.15 3.44
CA LEU A 28 1.05 -6.97 3.92
C LEU A 28 1.39 -7.07 5.41
N LEU A 29 0.44 -7.49 6.26
CA LEU A 29 0.72 -7.70 7.68
C LEU A 29 1.75 -8.80 7.90
N PHE A 30 1.60 -9.93 7.20
CA PHE A 30 2.54 -11.04 7.28
C PHE A 30 3.94 -10.58 6.86
N LEU A 31 4.08 -9.89 5.73
CA LEU A 31 5.37 -9.34 5.26
C LEU A 31 5.93 -8.27 6.20
N GLY A 32 5.09 -7.40 6.75
CA GLY A 32 5.50 -6.37 7.71
C GLY A 32 6.05 -6.98 9.00
N ILE A 33 5.36 -7.97 9.54
CA ILE A 33 5.79 -8.73 10.73
C ILE A 33 7.05 -9.54 10.39
N TRP A 34 7.08 -10.20 9.24
CA TRP A 34 8.24 -10.95 8.76
C TRP A 34 9.50 -10.07 8.68
N MET A 35 9.38 -8.85 8.14
CA MET A 35 10.46 -7.84 8.11
C MET A 35 10.87 -7.30 9.49
N LEU A 36 10.03 -7.42 10.51
CA LEU A 36 10.36 -7.06 11.89
C LEU A 36 11.05 -8.19 12.63
N VAL A 37 10.68 -9.44 12.33
CA VAL A 37 11.15 -10.65 13.03
C VAL A 37 12.48 -11.17 12.46
N ASP A 38 12.78 -10.94 11.19
CA ASP A 38 14.01 -11.44 10.57
C ASP A 38 15.28 -10.80 11.21
N PRO A 39 16.16 -11.58 11.87
CA PRO A 39 17.45 -11.11 12.37
C PRO A 39 18.44 -10.79 11.23
N LYS A 40 18.03 -10.97 9.97
CA LYS A 40 18.75 -10.61 8.73
C LYS A 40 18.67 -9.12 8.36
N ARG A 41 18.16 -8.24 9.22
CA ARG A 41 18.29 -6.77 9.07
C ARG A 41 19.70 -6.38 8.62
N ASN A 42 20.72 -7.08 9.12
CA ASN A 42 22.14 -6.84 8.89
C ASN A 42 22.58 -7.14 7.44
N TYR A 43 22.02 -8.16 6.79
CA TYR A 43 22.45 -8.57 5.44
C TYR A 43 21.75 -7.76 4.35
N LEU A 44 20.48 -7.39 4.57
CA LEU A 44 19.73 -6.59 3.60
C LEU A 44 20.10 -5.09 3.70
N LEU A 45 20.58 -4.62 4.87
CA LEU A 45 21.21 -3.30 5.02
C LEU A 45 22.60 -3.22 4.35
N ASP A 46 23.36 -4.31 4.31
CA ASP A 46 24.71 -4.33 3.68
C ASP A 46 24.64 -4.35 2.14
N LEU A 47 23.64 -5.04 1.56
CA LEU A 47 23.37 -5.02 0.11
C LEU A 47 22.72 -3.72 -0.38
N VAL A 48 21.97 -3.04 0.49
CA VAL A 48 21.25 -1.80 0.20
C VAL A 48 22.02 -0.68 0.87
N ASN A 49 23.15 -0.34 0.26
CA ASN A 49 24.20 0.59 0.72
C ASN A 49 23.74 2.07 0.81
N PHE A 50 22.57 2.31 1.44
CA PHE A 50 22.13 3.58 1.96
C PHE A 50 22.61 3.67 3.40
N SER A 51 23.35 4.74 3.68
CA SER A 51 24.01 4.99 4.96
C SER A 51 23.14 4.76 6.19
N GLU A 52 23.82 4.41 7.26
CA GLU A 52 23.40 3.88 8.57
C GLU A 52 22.44 4.73 9.42
N ASP A 53 21.68 5.69 8.87
CA ASP A 53 20.83 6.60 9.66
C ASP A 53 19.32 6.36 9.56
N GLU A 54 18.83 5.41 8.75
CA GLU A 54 17.47 5.45 8.18
C GLU A 54 16.27 5.22 9.16
N PRO A 55 15.58 6.27 9.66
CA PRO A 55 14.23 6.14 10.21
C PRO A 55 13.26 5.63 9.15
N LEU A 56 13.57 5.75 7.85
CA LEU A 56 12.68 5.41 6.74
C LEU A 56 12.35 3.92 6.65
N LEU A 57 13.29 3.01 6.87
CA LEU A 57 13.02 1.56 6.74
C LEU A 57 12.19 1.04 7.92
N LYS A 58 12.43 1.58 9.12
CA LYS A 58 11.57 1.33 10.29
C LYS A 58 10.19 1.96 10.11
N PHE A 59 10.16 3.21 9.63
CA PHE A 59 8.92 3.93 9.33
C PHE A 59 8.10 3.23 8.24
N ALA A 60 8.74 2.69 7.20
CA ALA A 60 8.10 1.93 6.12
C ALA A 60 7.56 0.58 6.60
N ALA A 61 8.31 -0.15 7.44
CA ALA A 61 7.82 -1.40 8.01
C ALA A 61 6.62 -1.15 8.95
N TYR A 62 6.68 -0.10 9.76
CA TYR A 62 5.59 0.30 10.65
C TYR A 62 4.37 0.81 9.86
N SER A 63 4.58 1.58 8.78
CA SER A 63 3.49 2.06 7.93
C SER A 63 2.84 0.93 7.14
N CYS A 64 3.60 -0.07 6.69
CA CYS A 64 3.08 -1.29 6.07
C CYS A 64 2.18 -2.08 7.04
N LEU A 65 2.62 -2.22 8.29
CA LEU A 65 1.84 -2.84 9.36
C LEU A 65 0.55 -2.06 9.66
N ALA A 66 0.65 -0.73 9.79
CA ALA A 66 -0.50 0.13 10.05
C ALA A 66 -1.51 0.08 8.89
N ALA A 67 -1.03 0.24 7.65
CA ALA A 67 -1.85 0.17 6.44
C ALA A 67 -2.54 -1.21 6.30
N GLY A 68 -1.81 -2.32 6.50
CA GLY A 68 -2.37 -3.66 6.45
C GLY A 68 -3.49 -3.87 7.47
N SER A 69 -3.32 -3.37 8.70
CA SER A 69 -4.36 -3.42 9.75
C SER A 69 -5.61 -2.63 9.34
N ILE A 70 -5.42 -1.41 8.83
CA ILE A 70 -6.53 -0.54 8.40
C ILE A 70 -7.30 -1.20 7.26
N THR A 71 -6.60 -1.75 6.25
CA THR A 71 -7.22 -2.46 5.12
C THR A 71 -7.99 -3.70 5.58
N LEU A 72 -7.53 -4.43 6.60
CA LEU A 72 -8.30 -5.55 7.16
C LEU A 72 -9.60 -5.10 7.83
N VAL A 73 -9.56 -4.02 8.61
CA VAL A 73 -10.75 -3.47 9.27
C VAL A 73 -11.76 -2.97 8.24
N ILE A 74 -11.29 -2.25 7.21
CA ILE A 74 -12.13 -1.77 6.10
C ILE A 74 -12.72 -2.96 5.32
N GLY A 75 -11.94 -4.02 5.08
CA GLY A 75 -12.42 -5.24 4.42
C GLY A 75 -13.52 -5.95 5.21
N PHE A 76 -13.38 -6.03 6.54
CA PHE A 76 -14.39 -6.60 7.42
C PHE A 76 -15.69 -5.76 7.43
N LEU A 77 -15.56 -4.43 7.50
CA LEU A 77 -16.68 -3.49 7.38
C LEU A 77 -17.38 -3.59 6.01
N GLY A 78 -16.62 -3.82 4.93
CA GLY A 78 -17.17 -4.07 3.59
C GLY A 78 -17.99 -5.35 3.51
N CYS A 79 -17.53 -6.44 4.15
CA CYS A 79 -18.29 -7.70 4.23
C CYS A 79 -19.58 -7.55 5.06
N CYS A 80 -19.51 -6.89 6.22
CA CYS A 80 -20.69 -6.58 7.04
C CYS A 80 -21.67 -5.63 6.31
N GLY A 81 -21.16 -4.69 5.52
CA GLY A 81 -21.96 -3.76 4.72
C GLY A 81 -22.73 -4.47 3.60
N ALA A 82 -22.12 -5.48 2.97
CA ALA A 82 -22.78 -6.31 1.96
C ALA A 82 -23.91 -7.19 2.54
N LEU A 83 -23.78 -7.62 3.80
CA LEU A 83 -24.77 -8.46 4.47
C LEU A 83 -26.00 -7.69 4.98
N LYS A 84 -25.90 -6.38 5.24
CA LYS A 84 -26.95 -5.65 5.99
C LYS A 84 -28.13 -5.14 5.16
N GLY A 85 -28.24 -5.47 3.86
CA GLY A 85 -29.46 -5.26 3.04
C GLY A 85 -29.96 -3.82 2.87
N VAL A 86 -29.25 -2.82 3.41
CA VAL A 86 -29.63 -1.40 3.33
C VAL A 86 -29.09 -0.80 2.03
N ARG A 87 -29.99 -0.48 1.11
CA ARG A 87 -29.71 0.10 -0.22
C ARG A 87 -28.90 1.41 -0.20
N CYS A 88 -28.77 2.04 0.97
CA CYS A 88 -27.96 3.25 1.18
C CYS A 88 -26.45 2.95 1.38
N MET A 89 -26.08 1.76 1.89
CA MET A 89 -24.68 1.41 2.15
C MET A 89 -23.84 1.19 0.89
N LEU A 90 -24.46 0.75 -0.21
CA LEU A 90 -23.74 0.56 -1.48
C LEU A 90 -23.27 1.91 -2.05
N GLY A 91 -24.07 2.96 -1.90
CA GLY A 91 -23.73 4.31 -2.35
C GLY A 91 -22.56 4.91 -1.58
N THR A 92 -22.54 4.74 -0.24
CA THR A 92 -21.43 5.22 0.59
C THR A 92 -20.13 4.45 0.32
N PHE A 93 -20.22 3.14 0.05
CA PHE A 93 -19.06 2.33 -0.27
C PHE A 93 -18.45 2.70 -1.63
N VAL A 94 -19.28 2.93 -2.66
CA VAL A 94 -18.81 3.40 -3.96
C VAL A 94 -18.18 4.79 -3.85
N LEU A 95 -18.77 5.70 -3.06
CA LEU A 95 -18.19 7.02 -2.80
C LEU A 95 -16.83 6.91 -2.10
N PHE A 96 -16.70 6.02 -1.12
CA PHE A 96 -15.46 5.79 -0.39
C PHE A 96 -14.36 5.18 -1.27
N LEU A 97 -14.69 4.18 -2.11
CA LEU A 97 -13.75 3.63 -3.08
C LEU A 97 -13.30 4.64 -4.13
N LEU A 98 -14.23 5.47 -4.62
CA LEU A 98 -13.92 6.53 -5.57
C LEU A 98 -12.99 7.57 -4.92
N PHE A 99 -13.21 7.90 -3.65
CA PHE A 99 -12.34 8.78 -2.90
C PHE A 99 -10.94 8.19 -2.70
N LEU A 100 -10.83 6.89 -2.39
CA LEU A 100 -9.53 6.19 -2.32
C LEU A 100 -8.81 6.20 -3.67
N PHE A 101 -9.52 5.94 -4.77
CA PHE A 101 -8.94 5.98 -6.10
C PHE A 101 -8.40 7.38 -6.46
N LEU A 102 -9.12 8.43 -6.11
CA LEU A 102 -8.66 9.81 -6.31
C LEU A 102 -7.45 10.15 -5.42
N ALA A 103 -7.44 9.71 -4.16
CA ALA A 103 -6.30 9.89 -3.27
C ALA A 103 -5.06 9.16 -3.81
N GLU A 104 -5.22 7.92 -4.26
CA GLU A 104 -4.14 7.10 -4.81
C GLU A 104 -3.64 7.65 -6.15
N LEU A 105 -4.52 8.18 -6.99
CA LEU A 105 -4.13 8.93 -8.19
C LEU A 105 -3.36 10.19 -7.83
N THR A 106 -3.78 10.93 -6.81
CA THR A 106 -3.09 12.16 -6.37
C THR A 106 -1.69 11.84 -5.87
N ILE A 107 -1.55 10.80 -5.04
CA ILE A 107 -0.26 10.30 -4.56
C ILE A 107 0.59 9.82 -5.74
N GLY A 108 0.02 9.07 -6.67
CA GLY A 108 0.72 8.55 -7.84
C GLY A 108 1.23 9.66 -8.76
N VAL A 109 0.41 10.66 -9.06
CA VAL A 109 0.80 11.82 -9.86
C VAL A 109 1.89 12.63 -9.13
N LEU A 110 1.72 12.87 -7.82
CA LEU A 110 2.73 13.58 -7.03
C LEU A 110 4.06 12.82 -7.03
N ALA A 111 4.03 11.50 -6.90
CA ALA A 111 5.21 10.64 -6.96
C ALA A 111 5.90 10.72 -8.33
N LEU A 112 5.16 10.79 -9.44
CA LEU A 112 5.76 10.95 -10.78
C LEU A 112 6.45 12.30 -10.94
N ILE A 113 5.86 13.39 -10.44
CA ILE A 113 6.46 14.73 -10.54
C ILE A 113 7.72 14.84 -9.65
N PHE A 114 7.69 14.26 -8.46
CA PHE A 114 8.83 14.28 -7.56
C PHE A 114 9.90 13.23 -7.90
N LYS A 115 9.57 12.25 -8.75
CA LYS A 115 10.52 11.21 -9.18
C LYS A 115 11.79 11.81 -9.76
N ASP A 116 11.68 12.87 -10.55
CA ASP A 116 12.86 13.53 -11.15
C ASP A 116 13.78 14.12 -10.07
N LYS A 117 13.21 14.79 -9.06
CA LYS A 117 13.98 15.33 -7.91
C LYS A 117 14.65 14.22 -7.11
N VAL A 118 13.93 13.14 -6.86
CA VAL A 118 14.49 11.98 -6.13
C VAL A 118 15.57 11.30 -6.96
N PHE A 119 15.40 11.21 -8.28
CA PHE A 119 16.36 10.59 -9.18
C PHE A 119 17.65 11.41 -9.30
N ASP A 120 17.57 12.74 -9.37
CA ASP A 120 18.75 13.62 -9.39
C ASP A 120 19.57 13.49 -8.09
N LEU A 121 18.90 13.53 -6.92
CA LEU A 121 19.58 13.34 -5.64
C LEU A 121 20.23 11.96 -5.53
N PHE A 122 19.57 10.95 -6.08
CA PHE A 122 20.15 9.64 -6.22
C PHE A 122 21.40 9.71 -7.09
N ALA A 123 21.29 10.21 -8.33
CA ALA A 123 22.35 10.34 -9.34
C ALA A 123 23.62 11.02 -8.79
N ASP A 124 23.46 12.05 -7.98
CA ASP A 124 24.60 12.72 -7.33
C ASP A 124 25.27 11.81 -6.27
N ALA A 125 24.50 11.04 -5.51
CA ALA A 125 25.03 10.13 -4.48
C ALA A 125 25.85 8.96 -5.07
N LEU A 126 25.47 8.42 -6.23
CA LEU A 126 26.31 7.41 -6.92
C LEU A 126 27.51 8.03 -7.66
N ALA A 127 27.44 9.30 -8.07
CA ALA A 127 28.60 9.99 -8.61
C ALA A 127 29.68 10.20 -7.53
N ASP A 128 29.27 10.58 -6.31
CA ASP A 128 30.16 10.77 -5.17
C ASP A 128 30.87 9.46 -4.74
N ARG A 129 30.11 8.36 -4.64
CA ARG A 129 30.65 7.01 -4.38
C ARG A 129 31.73 6.58 -5.38
N LYS A 130 31.56 6.92 -6.66
CA LYS A 130 32.52 6.56 -7.71
C LYS A 130 33.85 7.30 -7.54
N SER A 131 33.82 8.54 -7.05
CA SER A 131 35.05 9.32 -6.78
C SER A 131 35.83 8.79 -5.58
N THR A 132 35.11 8.39 -4.52
CA THR A 132 35.70 7.82 -3.29
C THR A 132 36.35 6.45 -3.56
N ASN A 133 35.73 5.61 -4.40
CA ASN A 133 36.28 4.28 -4.75
C ASN A 133 37.38 4.30 -5.83
N SER A 134 37.72 5.48 -6.38
CA SER A 134 38.82 5.64 -7.35
C SER A 134 40.11 6.19 -6.72
N SER A 135 40.07 6.59 -5.45
CA SER A 135 41.23 7.12 -4.70
C SER A 135 41.80 6.12 -3.67
N ALA A 136 41.24 4.90 -3.62
CA ALA A 136 41.75 3.74 -2.88
C ALA A 136 42.26 2.70 -3.87
#